data_AF-A0A353R7L1-F1
#
_entry.id   AF-A0A353R7L1-F1
#
_cell.length_a   1.000
_cell.length_b   1.000
_cell.length_c   1.000
_cell.angle_alpha   90.00
_cell.angle_beta   90.00
_cell.angle_gamma   90.00
#
_symmetry.space_group_name_H-M   'P 1'
#
loop_
_entity.id
_entity.type
_entity.pdbx_description
1 polymer ?
#
loop_
_entity_poly.entity_id
_entity_poly.type
_entity_poly.pdbx_seq_one_letter_code
_entity_poly.pdbx_strand_id
1 'polypeptide(L)'
;YDSTENAGFNLGKPYSETTAQLIDREVRRIIDQAYDTARNVLKEYKEGFLKLANQLLEKEVIFSDDLETIFGKRQLAEKLLAELTNPEETSEHVG
;
A
#
# COMPACT_ATOMS: atom_id res chain seq x y z
N TYR A 1 -44.17 6.38 29.83
CA TYR A 1 -44.22 7.52 28.91
C TYR A 1 -42.76 7.87 28.60
N ASP A 2 -42.07 7.14 27.71
CA ASP A 2 -42.28 6.99 26.24
C ASP A 2 -41.93 8.31 25.53
N SER A 3 -41.07 8.42 24.51
CA SER A 3 -40.09 7.54 23.88
C SER A 3 -39.26 8.43 22.95
N THR A 4 -37.93 8.35 23.03
CA THR A 4 -37.04 8.65 21.89
C THR A 4 -35.84 7.71 21.92
N GLU A 5 -36.08 6.42 22.15
CA GLU A 5 -35.32 5.38 21.44
C GLU A 5 -35.81 5.41 19.98
N ASN A 6 -34.91 5.31 19.00
CA ASN A 6 -35.15 5.36 17.54
C ASN A 6 -35.36 6.74 16.87
N ALA A 7 -34.35 7.61 16.96
CA ALA A 7 -33.85 8.25 15.74
C ALA A 7 -32.75 7.34 15.17
N GLY A 8 -33.09 6.10 14.80
CA GLY A 8 -33.63 5.89 13.48
C GLY A 8 -32.44 5.87 12.54
N PHE A 9 -31.95 4.65 12.26
CA PHE A 9 -30.95 4.26 11.27
C PHE A 9 -31.36 4.62 9.82
N ASN A 10 -32.05 5.75 9.65
CA ASN A 10 -32.52 6.37 8.42
C ASN A 10 -31.80 7.70 8.20
N LEU A 11 -30.47 7.66 8.09
CA LEU A 11 -29.79 8.61 7.21
C LEU A 11 -29.22 7.78 6.08
N GLY A 12 -30.06 7.55 5.06
CA GLY A 12 -29.58 7.07 3.77
C GLY A 12 -28.38 7.92 3.33
N LYS A 13 -27.44 7.29 2.62
CA LYS A 13 -26.23 7.91 2.08
C LYS A 13 -26.54 9.36 1.60
N PRO A 14 -25.83 10.41 2.06
CA PRO A 14 -26.17 11.83 1.82
C PRO A 14 -25.81 12.27 0.39
N TYR A 15 -26.13 11.43 -0.58
CA TYR A 15 -25.81 11.61 -1.99
C TYR A 15 -26.80 10.82 -2.86
N SER A 16 -26.94 11.24 -4.11
CA SER A 16 -27.88 10.59 -5.02
C SER A 16 -27.51 9.13 -5.28
N GLU A 17 -28.49 8.32 -5.68
CA GLU A 17 -28.24 6.92 -6.09
C GLU A 17 -27.20 6.84 -7.22
N THR A 18 -27.23 7.78 -8.17
CA THR A 18 -26.21 7.89 -9.22
C THR A 18 -24.82 8.15 -8.65
N THR A 19 -24.71 8.99 -7.63
CA THR A 19 -23.45 9.24 -6.93
C THR A 19 -22.99 8.01 -6.15
N ALA A 20 -23.90 7.27 -5.53
CA ALA A 20 -23.60 6.02 -4.84
C ALA A 20 -23.01 4.98 -5.80
N GLN A 21 -23.62 4.80 -6.96
CA GLN A 21 -23.14 3.90 -8.01
C GLN A 21 -21.77 4.31 -8.55
N LEU A 22 -21.51 5.62 -8.67
CA LEU A 22 -20.20 6.13 -9.08
C LEU A 22 -19.13 5.81 -8.03
N ILE A 23 -19.43 6.00 -6.74
CA ILE A 23 -18.53 5.65 -5.64
C ILE A 23 -18.21 4.16 -5.65
N ASP A 24 -19.23 3.30 -5.72
CA ASP A 24 -19.03 1.84 -5.69
C ASP A 24 -18.20 1.35 -6.89
N ARG A 25 -18.38 1.97 -8.07
CA ARG A 25 -17.57 1.70 -9.26
C ARG A 25 -16.10 2.07 -9.03
N GLU A 26 -15.85 3.24 -8.45
CA GLU A 26 -14.49 3.73 -8.24
C GLU A 26 -13.77 2.94 -7.16
N VAL A 27 -14.46 2.57 -6.09
CA VAL A 27 -13.94 1.67 -5.06
C VAL A 27 -13.53 0.34 -5.68
N ARG A 28 -14.40 -0.26 -6.51
CA ARG A 28 -14.07 -1.51 -7.22
C ARG A 28 -12.83 -1.33 -8.11
N ARG A 29 -12.78 -0.25 -8.89
CA ARG A 29 -11.64 0.05 -9.76
C ARG A 29 -10.32 0.13 -8.98
N ILE A 30 -10.31 0.79 -7.82
CA ILE A 30 -9.13 0.91 -6.97
C ILE A 30 -8.71 -0.44 -6.41
N ILE A 31 -9.66 -1.25 -5.94
CA ILE A 31 -9.38 -2.59 -5.40
C ILE A 31 -8.81 -3.50 -6.49
N ASP A 32 -9.44 -3.52 -7.67
CA ASP A 32 -8.99 -4.33 -8.80
C ASP A 32 -7.58 -3.92 -9.23
N GLN A 33 -7.30 -2.62 -9.29
CA GLN A 33 -5.97 -2.10 -9.61
C GLN A 33 -4.93 -2.53 -8.56
N ALA A 34 -5.24 -2.40 -7.27
CA ALA A 34 -4.33 -2.82 -6.20
C ALA A 34 -4.06 -4.33 -6.23
N TYR A 35 -5.09 -5.14 -6.50
CA TYR A 35 -4.96 -6.58 -6.66
C TYR A 35 -4.08 -6.94 -7.86
N ASP A 36 -4.29 -6.29 -9.01
CA ASP A 36 -3.48 -6.49 -10.20
C ASP A 36 -2.02 -6.10 -9.97
N THR A 37 -1.78 -4.95 -9.33
CA THR A 37 -0.43 -4.52 -8.95
C THR A 37 0.24 -5.55 -8.04
N ALA A 38 -0.41 -5.99 -6.96
CA ALA A 38 0.14 -6.97 -6.05
C ALA A 38 0.45 -8.30 -6.77
N ARG A 39 -0.48 -8.78 -7.61
CA ARG A 39 -0.28 -9.99 -8.40
C ARG A 39 0.89 -9.86 -9.36
N ASN A 40 1.04 -8.71 -10.02
CA ASN A 40 2.13 -8.48 -10.96
C ASN A 40 3.48 -8.45 -10.24
N VAL A 41 3.58 -7.76 -9.10
CA VAL A 41 4.78 -7.78 -8.25
C VAL A 41 5.14 -9.21 -7.85
N LEU A 42 4.18 -10.01 -7.37
CA LEU A 42 4.43 -11.40 -6.99
C LEU A 42 4.87 -12.27 -8.17
N LYS A 43 4.35 -12.02 -9.38
CA LYS A 43 4.75 -12.74 -10.60
C LYS A 43 6.14 -12.34 -11.06
N GLU A 44 6.43 -11.04 -11.09
CA GLU A 44 7.71 -10.49 -11.52
C GLU A 44 8.87 -11.00 -10.65
N TYR A 45 8.67 -10.99 -9.32
CA TYR A 45 9.70 -11.40 -8.36
C TYR A 45 9.54 -12.85 -7.90
N LYS A 46 8.80 -13.69 -8.64
CA LYS A 46 8.47 -15.07 -8.25
C LYS A 46 9.69 -15.90 -7.88
N GLU A 47 10.78 -15.80 -8.64
CA GLU A 47 12.01 -16.54 -8.35
C GLU A 47 12.64 -16.12 -7.02
N GLY A 48 12.64 -14.82 -6.71
CA GLY A 48 13.13 -14.31 -5.43
C GLY A 48 12.27 -14.81 -4.27
N PHE A 49 10.94 -14.83 -4.42
CA PHE A 49 10.04 -15.40 -3.41
C PHE A 49 10.27 -16.90 -3.18
N LEU A 50 10.57 -17.68 -4.22
CA LEU A 50 10.89 -19.10 -4.07
C LEU A 50 12.20 -19.30 -3.30
N LYS A 51 13.23 -18.49 -3.59
CA LYS A 51 14.49 -18.52 -2.83
C LYS A 51 14.26 -18.16 -1.36
N LEU A 52 13.47 -17.12 -1.12
CA LEU A 52 13.11 -16.67 0.22
C LEU A 52 12.38 -17.78 1.01
N ALA A 53 11.40 -18.43 0.39
CA ALA A 53 10.64 -19.51 1.01
C ALA A 53 11.54 -20.71 1.36
N ASN A 54 12.43 -21.12 0.45
CA ASN A 54 13.40 -22.19 0.73
C ASN A 54 14.33 -21.81 1.89
N GLN A 55 14.82 -20.58 1.92
CA GLN A 55 15.71 -20.14 3.00
C GLN A 55 14.99 -20.09 4.36
N LEU A 56 13.71 -19.71 4.38
CA LEU A 56 12.88 -19.77 5.59
C LEU A 56 12.65 -21.21 6.07
N LEU A 57 12.50 -22.16 5.17
CA LEU A 57 12.41 -23.58 5.51
C LEU A 57 13.71 -24.12 6.14
N GLU A 58 14.86 -23.58 5.76
CA GLU A 58 16.16 -23.99 6.30
C GLU A 58 16.54 -23.31 7.62
N LYS A 59 16.29 -22.00 7.74
CA LYS A 59 16.82 -21.18 8.85
C LYS A 59 15.78 -20.73 9.88
N GLU A 60 14.48 -20.87 9.59
CA GLU A 60 13.32 -20.38 10.37
C GLU A 60 13.23 -18.85 10.57
N VAL A 61 14.38 -18.17 10.60
CA VAL A 61 14.53 -16.72 10.75
C VAL A 61 15.49 -16.22 9.67
N ILE A 62 15.14 -15.08 9.06
CA ILE A 62 15.94 -14.38 8.05
C ILE A 62 16.03 -12.89 8.42
N PHE A 63 17.11 -12.24 8.00
CA PHE A 63 17.38 -10.84 8.28
C PHE A 63 17.30 -9.99 7.01
N SER A 64 17.37 -8.66 7.18
CA SER A 64 17.34 -7.71 6.06
C SER A 64 18.44 -7.97 5.03
N ASP A 65 19.63 -8.39 5.46
CA ASP A 65 20.75 -8.70 4.56
C ASP A 65 20.47 -9.91 3.65
N ASP A 66 19.68 -10.89 4.12
CA ASP A 66 19.24 -12.02 3.32
C ASP A 66 18.29 -11.56 2.20
N LEU A 67 17.40 -10.61 2.50
CA LEU A 67 16.53 -9.99 1.51
C LEU A 67 17.33 -9.20 0.47
N GLU A 68 18.36 -8.46 0.88
CA GLU A 68 19.24 -7.75 -0.05
C GLU A 68 20.02 -8.72 -0.94
N THR A 69 20.40 -9.89 -0.42
CA THR A 69 21.07 -10.93 -1.21
C THR A 69 20.13 -11.51 -2.28
N ILE A 70 18.83 -11.63 -1.98
CA ILE A 70 17.83 -12.20 -2.89
C ILE A 70 17.30 -11.18 -3.90
N PHE A 71 16.97 -9.97 -3.44
CA PHE A 71 16.26 -8.93 -4.21
C PHE A 71 17.13 -7.72 -4.58
N GLY A 72 18.36 -7.64 -4.06
CA GLY A 72 19.23 -6.48 -4.21
C GLY A 72 18.92 -5.37 -3.19
N LYS A 73 19.70 -4.29 -3.26
CA LYS A 73 19.53 -3.13 -2.37
C LYS A 73 18.23 -2.37 -2.66
N ARG A 74 17.61 -1.85 -1.59
CA ARG A 74 16.39 -1.05 -1.68
C ARG A 74 16.68 0.35 -2.26
N GLN A 75 16.42 0.50 -3.56
CA GLN A 75 16.64 1.75 -4.30
C GLN A 75 15.92 2.98 -3.69
N LEU A 76 14.71 2.81 -3.16
CA LEU A 76 13.94 3.91 -2.56
C LEU A 76 14.61 4.46 -1.29
N ALA A 77 15.21 3.59 -0.48
CA ALA A 77 15.90 4.01 0.74
C ALA A 77 17.15 4.82 0.41
N GLU A 78 17.92 4.40 -0.60
CA GLU A 78 19.08 5.16 -1.07
C GLU A 78 18.69 6.53 -1.62
N LYS A 79 17.57 6.62 -2.36
CA LYS A 79 17.09 7.90 -2.90
C LYS A 79 16.66 8.87 -1.79
N LEU A 80 15.88 8.41 -0.81
CA LEU A 80 15.50 9.25 0.34
C LEU A 80 16.73 9.65 1.17
N LEU A 81 17.69 8.74 1.36
CA LEU A 81 18.92 9.06 2.09
C LEU A 81 19.71 10.15 1.36
N ALA A 82 19.85 10.03 0.04
CA ALA A 82 20.54 11.02 -0.79
C ALA A 82 19.87 12.41 -0.71
N GLU A 83 18.53 12.47 -0.79
CA GLU A 83 17.75 13.71 -0.66
C GLU A 83 17.91 14.35 0.74
N LEU A 84 17.94 13.56 1.82
CA LEU A 84 18.13 14.05 3.20
C LEU A 84 19.57 14.48 3.50
N THR A 85 20.55 13.96 2.76
CA THR A 85 21.97 14.31 2.92
C THR A 85 22.44 15.44 2.01
N ASN A 86 21.53 16.05 1.23
CA ASN A 86 21.82 17.19 0.38
C ASN A 86 21.43 18.51 1.10
N PRO A 87 22.38 19.26 1.70
CA PRO A 87 22.07 20.48 2.46
C PRO A 87 21.64 21.69 1.61
N GLU A 88 21.67 21.59 0.28
CA GLU A 88 21.52 22.73 -0.64
C GLU A 88 20.07 23.01 -1.09
N GLU A 89 19.07 22.17 -0.78
CA GLU A 89 17.68 22.36 -1.30
C GLU A 89 16.67 22.93 -0.28
N THR A 90 17.04 23.15 0.99
CA THR A 90 16.08 23.66 2.00
C THR A 90 15.79 25.17 1.94
N SER A 91 16.36 25.92 0.99
CA SER A 91 16.30 27.40 0.99
C SER A 91 15.43 28.06 -0.10
N GLU A 92 14.64 27.34 -0.89
CA GLU A 92 13.89 27.96 -2.01
C GLU A 92 12.36 27.77 -2.01
N HIS A 93 11.71 27.62 -0.85
CA HIS A 93 10.23 27.56 -0.81
C HIS A 93 9.51 28.57 0.10
N VAL A 94 10.12 29.73 0.36
CA VAL A 94 9.38 30.89 0.90
C VAL A 94 9.67 32.11 0.05
N GLY A 95 8.85 32.30 -0.98
CA GLY A 95 8.79 33.50 -1.83
C GLY A 95 7.36 33.70 -2.31
#